data_AF-I1MGS8-F1
#
_entry.id   AF-I1MGS8-F1
#
_cell.length_a   1.000
_cell.length_b   1.000
_cell.length_c   1.000
_cell.angle_alpha   90.00
_cell.angle_beta   90.00
_cell.angle_gamma   90.00
#
_symmetry.space_group_name_H-M   'P 1'
#
loop_
_entity.id
_entity.type
_entity.pdbx_description
1 polymer ?
#
loop_
_entity_poly.entity_id
_entity_poly.type
_entity_poly.pdbx_seq_one_letter_code
_entity_poly.pdbx_strand_id
1 'polypeptide(L)'
;MRSPSRYGFGISQITLRLIMLFFLFFARAASGLNLTSLLSSVPELSQFTSLLASATPLAADLSDRSSLSLLAVPNAYLASDDHLSRHHLSPAALADVLRYHVLLQFLSWSDLRALPPSGKLVTTLLQTTGRATDNFGSVNLTRDPQSGVISIRSPAPYSPSNATILSLIKTLPYNVTIFAVNSLLIPYGLDLMASETRPNIVLNITNALVNGHNFNVAASMLAASGVVQEFEADEGGAGITLFVPVDDAFADLPPSVALQSLPADKKAVVLKFHVLHSYYPLGSLESVVNPFQPTLATEAMGAGSFTLNISRVNGSVAINTGIVQASITQTVFDQNPVAIFGVSKVLLPREIFGRNPIVSAKPLDNAPPPDDDALSPENSPGFDGQPSHLSSPPGFREDVRSHAGGSGGSLNFVVLLCCIGLYFVV
;
A
#
# COMPACT_ATOMS: atom_id res chain seq x y z
N MET A 1 -43.65 -36.22 21.37
CA MET A 1 -43.06 -35.05 22.06
C MET A 1 -42.11 -34.33 21.09
N ARG A 2 -42.12 -32.99 21.11
CA ARG A 2 -41.83 -32.00 20.04
C ARG A 2 -40.63 -32.22 19.10
N SER A 3 -40.90 -31.99 17.80
CA SER A 3 -40.00 -31.82 16.64
C SER A 3 -39.39 -30.41 16.57
N PRO A 4 -38.19 -30.20 15.98
CA PRO A 4 -37.47 -28.92 15.97
C PRO A 4 -37.91 -27.98 14.82
N SER A 5 -37.96 -26.68 15.08
CA SER A 5 -38.23 -25.63 14.09
C SER A 5 -36.96 -25.29 13.29
N ARG A 6 -36.94 -25.63 12.00
CA ARG A 6 -35.97 -25.09 11.02
C ARG A 6 -36.44 -23.70 10.56
N TYR A 7 -35.72 -22.65 10.93
CA TYR A 7 -35.82 -21.34 10.29
C TYR A 7 -34.94 -21.35 9.02
N GLY A 8 -35.55 -21.59 7.87
CA GLY A 8 -34.91 -21.40 6.57
C GLY A 8 -35.12 -19.96 6.10
N PHE A 9 -34.08 -19.13 6.10
CA PHE A 9 -34.10 -17.80 5.49
C PHE A 9 -34.02 -17.97 3.97
N GLY A 10 -35.18 -17.98 3.29
CA GLY A 10 -35.24 -17.95 1.83
C GLY A 10 -35.02 -16.52 1.32
N ILE A 11 -33.92 -16.27 0.62
CA ILE A 11 -33.70 -15.01 -0.10
C ILE A 11 -34.75 -14.89 -1.20
N SER A 12 -35.53 -13.80 -1.22
CA SER A 12 -36.54 -13.56 -2.25
C SER A 12 -35.89 -13.42 -3.64
N GLN A 13 -36.53 -13.97 -4.67
CA GLN A 13 -36.13 -13.82 -6.08
C GLN A 13 -35.93 -12.35 -6.50
N ILE A 14 -36.64 -11.42 -5.85
CA ILE A 14 -36.53 -9.98 -6.09
C ILE A 14 -35.20 -9.45 -5.55
N THR A 15 -34.77 -9.89 -4.37
CA THR A 15 -33.49 -9.51 -3.76
C THR A 15 -32.32 -10.05 -4.58
N LEU A 16 -32.44 -11.28 -5.10
CA LEU A 16 -31.42 -11.85 -5.99
C LEU A 16 -31.29 -11.04 -7.29
N ARG A 17 -32.41 -10.65 -7.91
CA ARG A 17 -32.40 -9.78 -9.10
C ARG A 17 -31.82 -8.39 -8.82
N LEU A 18 -32.12 -7.80 -7.66
CA LEU A 18 -31.56 -6.51 -7.26
C LEU A 18 -30.05 -6.59 -7.03
N ILE A 19 -29.56 -7.65 -6.38
CA ILE A 19 -28.13 -7.92 -6.20
C ILE A 19 -27.46 -8.12 -7.55
N MET A 20 -28.08 -8.86 -8.48
CA MET A 20 -27.53 -9.07 -9.81
C MET A 20 -27.50 -7.77 -10.64
N LEU A 21 -28.55 -6.94 -10.56
CA LEU A 21 -28.57 -5.62 -11.20
C LEU A 21 -27.55 -4.67 -10.57
N PHE A 22 -27.36 -4.71 -9.25
CA PHE A 22 -26.33 -3.97 -8.54
C PHE A 22 -24.92 -4.43 -8.98
N PHE A 23 -24.70 -5.74 -9.08
CA PHE A 23 -23.46 -6.30 -9.64
C PHE A 23 -23.28 -5.92 -11.11
N LEU A 24 -24.33 -5.85 -11.92
CA LEU A 24 -24.25 -5.40 -13.32
C LEU A 24 -23.99 -3.89 -13.43
N PHE A 25 -24.51 -3.09 -12.49
CA PHE A 25 -24.26 -1.64 -12.44
C PHE A 25 -22.83 -1.33 -11.95
N PHE A 26 -22.28 -2.15 -11.05
CA PHE A 26 -20.89 -2.04 -10.59
C PHE A 26 -19.89 -2.81 -11.46
N ALA A 27 -20.32 -3.81 -12.24
CA ALA A 27 -19.50 -4.50 -13.23
C ALA A 27 -19.38 -3.70 -14.54
N ARG A 28 -19.48 -2.36 -14.45
CA ARG A 28 -19.11 -1.49 -15.55
C ARG A 28 -17.61 -1.66 -15.78
N ALA A 29 -17.34 -2.46 -16.79
CA ALA A 29 -16.06 -2.87 -17.37
C ALA A 29 -14.83 -2.14 -16.84
N ALA A 30 -13.86 -2.91 -16.36
CA ALA A 30 -12.46 -2.54 -16.48
C ALA A 30 -12.15 -2.34 -17.97
N SER A 31 -12.53 -1.18 -18.51
CA SER A 31 -12.06 -0.71 -19.80
C SER A 31 -10.58 -0.42 -19.59
N GLY A 32 -9.72 -1.37 -19.98
CA GLY A 32 -8.27 -1.19 -19.95
C GLY A 32 -7.90 0.16 -20.54
N LEU A 33 -7.00 0.87 -19.85
CA LEU A 33 -6.63 2.24 -20.17
C LEU A 33 -5.88 2.28 -21.53
N ASN A 34 -6.55 2.69 -22.60
CA ASN A 34 -5.89 2.92 -23.89
C ASN A 34 -5.34 4.35 -23.93
N LEU A 35 -4.10 4.54 -23.45
CA LEU A 35 -3.45 5.86 -23.47
C LEU A 35 -3.36 6.46 -24.88
N THR A 36 -3.11 5.64 -25.89
CA THR A 36 -2.96 6.08 -27.27
C THR A 36 -4.24 6.74 -27.79
N SER A 37 -5.42 6.21 -27.43
CA SER A 37 -6.71 6.83 -27.82
C SER A 37 -6.99 8.12 -27.05
N LEU A 38 -6.46 8.27 -25.83
CA LEU A 38 -6.57 9.53 -25.07
C LEU A 38 -5.67 10.63 -25.63
N LEU A 39 -4.51 10.26 -26.17
CA LEU A 39 -3.54 11.19 -26.75
C LEU A 39 -3.84 11.53 -28.22
N SER A 40 -4.51 10.65 -28.97
CA SER A 40 -4.82 10.89 -30.38
C SER A 40 -5.70 12.12 -30.62
N SER A 41 -6.40 12.63 -29.58
CA SER A 41 -7.14 13.88 -29.64
C SER A 41 -6.26 15.15 -29.51
N VAL A 42 -4.95 15.01 -29.29
CA VAL A 42 -4.02 16.12 -29.02
C VAL A 42 -2.91 16.16 -30.08
N PRO A 43 -3.05 16.95 -31.15
CA PRO A 43 -2.09 16.99 -32.27
C PRO A 43 -0.66 17.34 -31.87
N GLU A 44 -0.48 18.17 -30.85
CA GLU A 44 0.83 18.58 -30.33
C GLU A 44 1.63 17.43 -29.72
N LEU A 45 0.99 16.29 -29.44
CA LEU A 45 1.60 15.08 -28.86
C LEU A 45 1.69 13.93 -29.88
N SER A 46 1.49 14.20 -31.18
CA SER A 46 1.40 13.15 -32.20
C SER A 46 2.66 12.29 -32.30
N GLN A 47 3.85 12.88 -32.18
CA GLN A 47 5.12 12.15 -32.22
C GLN A 47 5.31 11.28 -30.96
N PHE A 48 4.96 11.81 -29.79
CA PHE A 48 5.00 11.02 -28.55
C PHE A 48 4.01 9.84 -28.62
N THR A 49 2.84 10.08 -29.19
CA THR A 49 1.80 9.05 -29.39
C THR A 49 2.27 7.94 -30.32
N SER A 50 3.02 8.26 -31.39
CA SER A 50 3.59 7.25 -32.28
C SER A 50 4.70 6.43 -31.61
N LEU A 51 5.54 7.07 -30.78
CA LEU A 51 6.54 6.36 -29.98
C LEU A 51 5.87 5.36 -29.02
N LEU A 52 4.84 5.78 -28.29
CA LEU A 52 4.06 4.91 -27.41
C LEU A 52 3.42 3.74 -28.17
N ALA A 53 2.86 3.99 -29.35
CA ALA A 53 2.26 2.95 -30.19
C ALA A 53 3.29 1.94 -30.73
N SER A 54 4.54 2.37 -30.94
CA SER A 54 5.63 1.50 -31.41
C SER A 54 6.20 0.59 -30.32
N ALA A 55 6.10 0.98 -29.05
CA ALA A 55 6.59 0.21 -27.91
C ALA A 55 5.57 -0.86 -27.48
N THR A 56 5.47 -1.92 -28.28
CA THR A 56 4.55 -3.06 -28.09
C THR A 56 4.41 -3.59 -26.66
N PRO A 57 5.48 -3.72 -25.85
CA PRO A 57 5.35 -4.23 -24.48
C PRO A 57 4.53 -3.32 -23.55
N LEU A 58 4.48 -2.02 -23.84
CA LEU A 58 3.91 -1.02 -22.93
C LEU A 58 2.38 -1.12 -22.82
N ALA A 59 1.69 -1.54 -23.89
CA ALA A 59 0.23 -1.62 -23.89
C ALA A 59 -0.30 -2.70 -22.94
N ALA A 60 0.41 -3.84 -22.85
CA ALA A 60 0.08 -4.91 -21.91
C ALA A 60 0.37 -4.49 -20.46
N ASP A 61 1.52 -3.83 -20.22
CA ASP A 61 1.91 -3.38 -18.88
C ASP A 61 0.92 -2.37 -18.26
N LEU A 62 0.16 -1.66 -19.10
CA LEU A 62 -0.80 -0.62 -18.71
C LEU A 62 -2.24 -1.13 -18.57
N SER A 63 -2.61 -2.27 -19.17
CA SER A 63 -4.01 -2.70 -19.25
C SER A 63 -4.66 -2.90 -17.88
N ASP A 64 -3.86 -3.36 -16.91
CA ASP A 64 -4.32 -3.77 -15.58
C ASP A 64 -4.04 -2.70 -14.52
N ARG A 65 -3.65 -1.49 -14.94
CA ARG A 65 -3.26 -0.40 -14.04
C ARG A 65 -4.26 0.75 -14.10
N SER A 66 -4.59 1.27 -12.92
CA SER A 66 -5.33 2.50 -12.72
C SER A 66 -4.49 3.50 -11.93
N SER A 67 -5.00 4.72 -11.74
CA SER A 67 -4.33 5.78 -10.99
C SER A 67 -2.93 6.10 -11.53
N LEU A 68 -2.84 6.50 -12.80
CA LEU A 68 -1.59 6.80 -13.48
C LEU A 68 -1.41 8.30 -13.74
N SER A 69 -0.16 8.75 -13.91
CA SER A 69 0.15 10.05 -14.52
C SER A 69 1.15 9.88 -15.65
N LEU A 70 0.79 10.30 -16.86
CA LEU A 70 1.65 10.27 -18.02
C LEU A 70 2.37 11.62 -18.19
N LEU A 71 3.68 11.56 -18.37
CA LEU A 71 4.53 12.68 -18.73
C LEU A 71 4.72 12.68 -20.25
N ALA A 72 3.92 13.44 -20.98
CA ALA A 72 3.98 13.50 -22.43
C ALA A 72 4.92 14.63 -22.88
N VAL A 73 5.77 14.35 -23.88
CA VAL A 73 6.68 15.35 -24.44
C VAL A 73 6.06 15.93 -25.71
N PRO A 74 5.78 17.25 -25.79
CA PRO A 74 5.26 17.86 -27.01
C PRO A 74 6.23 17.77 -28.19
N ASN A 75 5.69 17.73 -29.40
CA ASN A 75 6.46 17.59 -30.66
C ASN A 75 7.59 18.61 -30.79
N ALA A 76 7.39 19.85 -30.29
CA ALA A 76 8.38 20.91 -30.34
C ALA A 76 9.66 20.57 -29.54
N TYR A 77 9.52 19.85 -28.43
CA TYR A 77 10.64 19.43 -27.58
C TYR A 77 11.23 18.09 -28.04
N LEU A 78 10.40 17.16 -28.52
CA LEU A 78 10.87 15.89 -29.09
C LEU A 78 11.74 16.08 -30.33
N ALA A 79 11.40 17.02 -31.21
CA ALA A 79 12.18 17.28 -32.42
C ALA A 79 13.59 17.82 -32.13
N SER A 80 13.78 18.47 -30.98
CA SER A 80 15.08 18.98 -30.52
C SER A 80 15.82 18.01 -29.60
N ASP A 81 15.25 16.85 -29.30
CA ASP A 81 15.84 15.94 -28.32
C ASP A 81 17.05 15.19 -28.91
N ASP A 82 18.20 15.47 -28.33
CA ASP A 82 19.48 14.91 -28.72
C ASP A 82 19.55 13.40 -28.49
N HIS A 83 18.81 12.84 -27.52
CA HIS A 83 18.87 11.42 -27.22
C HIS A 83 18.23 10.58 -28.32
N LEU A 84 17.10 11.02 -28.88
CA LEU A 84 16.46 10.33 -30.01
C LEU A 84 17.25 10.50 -31.31
N SER A 85 17.94 11.64 -31.46
CA SER A 85 18.67 11.99 -32.68
C SER A 85 20.05 11.35 -32.76
N ARG A 86 20.78 11.30 -31.64
CA ARG A 86 22.17 10.82 -31.57
C ARG A 86 22.31 9.37 -31.12
N HIS A 87 21.34 8.85 -30.37
CA HIS A 87 21.37 7.47 -29.91
C HIS A 87 20.29 6.67 -30.62
N HIS A 88 20.71 5.72 -31.46
CA HIS A 88 19.82 4.68 -31.97
C HIS A 88 19.40 3.79 -30.80
N LEU A 89 18.35 4.20 -30.08
CA LEU A 89 17.78 3.42 -28.99
C LEU A 89 17.27 2.10 -29.56
N SER A 90 17.70 0.98 -28.96
CA SER A 90 17.10 -0.31 -29.25
C SER A 90 15.61 -0.30 -28.88
N PRO A 91 14.77 -1.17 -29.45
CA PRO A 91 13.35 -1.25 -29.08
C PRO A 91 13.14 -1.46 -27.57
N ALA A 92 14.02 -2.23 -26.92
CA ALA A 92 14.01 -2.43 -25.48
C ALA A 92 14.33 -1.13 -24.71
N ALA A 93 15.37 -0.40 -25.13
CA ALA A 93 15.75 0.88 -24.54
C ALA A 93 14.63 1.93 -24.70
N LEU A 94 14.01 2.00 -25.87
CA LEU A 94 12.88 2.89 -26.12
C LEU A 94 11.71 2.56 -25.20
N ALA A 95 11.38 1.26 -25.04
CA ALA A 95 10.33 0.85 -24.13
C ALA A 95 10.64 1.23 -22.67
N ASP A 96 11.90 1.18 -22.24
CA ASP A 96 12.32 1.62 -20.90
C ASP A 96 12.20 3.12 -20.70
N VAL A 97 12.64 3.91 -21.68
CA VAL A 97 12.46 5.37 -21.68
C VAL A 97 10.98 5.72 -21.57
N LEU A 98 10.10 5.06 -22.35
CA LEU A 98 8.66 5.33 -22.30
C LEU A 98 8.01 4.88 -20.98
N ARG A 99 8.44 3.75 -20.41
CA ARG A 99 7.99 3.33 -19.06
C ARG A 99 8.37 4.35 -17.99
N TYR A 100 9.52 5.01 -18.13
CA TYR A 100 9.98 6.04 -17.20
C TYR A 100 9.12 7.32 -17.24
N HIS A 101 8.33 7.52 -18.30
CA HIS A 101 7.36 8.62 -18.41
C HIS A 101 5.98 8.30 -17.81
N VAL A 102 5.74 7.07 -17.34
CA VAL A 102 4.47 6.66 -16.73
C VAL A 102 4.64 6.57 -15.22
N LEU A 103 4.04 7.50 -14.48
CA LEU A 103 4.02 7.49 -13.01
C LEU A 103 2.87 6.62 -12.50
N LEU A 104 3.14 5.75 -11.53
CA LEU A 104 2.18 4.80 -10.95
C LEU A 104 1.35 5.38 -9.80
N GLN A 105 0.98 6.64 -9.93
CA GLN A 105 0.03 7.31 -9.04
C GLN A 105 -0.72 8.38 -9.83
N PHE A 106 -1.98 8.60 -9.48
CA PHE A 106 -2.75 9.72 -9.99
C PHE A 106 -2.29 11.00 -9.30
N LEU A 107 -1.76 11.95 -10.07
CA LEU A 107 -1.39 13.28 -9.62
C LEU A 107 -2.30 14.31 -10.25
N SER A 108 -2.90 15.15 -9.43
CA SER A 108 -3.56 16.37 -9.88
C SER A 108 -2.58 17.55 -9.89
N TRP A 109 -2.95 18.64 -10.56
CA TRP A 109 -2.19 19.89 -10.50
C TRP A 109 -2.10 20.47 -9.09
N SER A 110 -3.08 20.16 -8.22
CA SER A 110 -3.05 20.57 -6.82
C SER A 110 -2.03 19.76 -6.01
N ASP A 111 -1.92 18.46 -6.26
CA ASP A 111 -0.92 17.60 -5.61
C ASP A 111 0.51 18.05 -5.94
N LEU A 112 0.76 18.44 -7.19
CA LEU A 112 2.05 18.97 -7.62
C LEU A 112 2.40 20.33 -6.96
N ARG A 113 1.39 21.19 -6.72
CA ARG A 113 1.59 22.46 -6.01
C ARG A 113 1.79 22.27 -4.51
N ALA A 114 1.26 21.19 -3.95
CA ALA A 114 1.37 20.82 -2.55
C ALA A 114 2.60 19.93 -2.25
N LEU A 115 3.53 19.78 -3.19
CA LEU A 115 4.76 19.04 -2.97
C LEU A 115 5.56 19.61 -1.79
N PRO A 116 6.11 18.76 -0.91
CA PRO A 116 6.94 19.21 0.19
C PRO A 116 8.26 19.82 -0.33
N PRO A 117 8.93 20.69 0.44
CA PRO A 117 10.21 21.29 0.04
C PRO A 117 11.32 20.26 -0.25
N SER A 118 11.25 19.08 0.37
CA SER A 118 12.17 17.96 0.14
C SER A 118 11.96 17.25 -1.21
N GLY A 119 10.86 17.53 -1.91
CA GLY A 119 10.39 16.73 -3.03
C GLY A 119 9.66 15.46 -2.63
N LYS A 120 9.06 14.80 -3.62
CA LYS A 120 8.33 13.53 -3.48
C LYS A 120 8.90 12.52 -4.48
N LEU A 121 9.36 11.38 -3.98
CA LEU A 121 9.70 10.24 -4.82
C LEU A 121 8.42 9.58 -5.35
N VAL A 122 8.40 9.27 -6.64
CA VAL A 122 7.25 8.69 -7.33
C VAL A 122 7.72 7.53 -8.19
N THR A 123 7.17 6.34 -7.93
CA THR A 123 7.43 5.14 -8.73
C THR A 123 6.95 5.34 -10.17
N THR A 124 7.81 4.98 -11.14
CA THR A 124 7.39 4.87 -12.54
C THR A 124 7.18 3.41 -12.94
N LEU A 125 6.54 3.19 -14.10
CA LEU A 125 6.39 1.87 -14.67
C LEU A 125 7.75 1.20 -14.97
N LEU A 126 8.83 1.97 -15.14
CA LEU A 126 10.16 1.40 -15.34
C LEU A 126 10.63 0.61 -14.11
N GLN A 127 10.40 1.18 -12.92
CA GLN A 127 10.79 0.58 -11.66
C GLN A 127 10.16 -0.81 -11.48
N THR A 128 8.93 -1.00 -11.97
CA THR A 128 8.22 -2.28 -11.79
C THR A 128 8.81 -3.43 -12.57
N THR A 129 9.62 -3.16 -13.59
CA THR A 129 10.30 -4.19 -14.37
C THR A 129 11.44 -4.87 -13.60
N GLY A 130 11.88 -4.30 -12.47
CA GLY A 130 13.06 -4.76 -11.73
C GLY A 130 14.38 -4.60 -12.49
N ARG A 131 14.37 -3.90 -13.65
CA ARG A 131 15.56 -3.69 -14.46
C ARG A 131 16.38 -2.49 -13.99
N ALA A 132 15.73 -1.49 -13.40
CA ALA A 132 16.40 -0.35 -12.81
C ALA A 132 17.16 -0.77 -11.54
N THR A 133 18.35 -0.21 -11.34
CA THR A 133 19.10 -0.36 -10.09
C THR A 133 18.45 0.45 -8.98
N ASP A 134 18.39 -0.10 -7.76
CA ASP A 134 17.81 0.56 -6.59
C ASP A 134 16.40 1.11 -6.87
N ASN A 135 16.20 2.41 -6.60
CA ASN A 135 14.99 3.16 -6.90
C ASN A 135 15.17 4.10 -8.10
N PHE A 136 16.19 3.89 -8.95
CA PHE A 136 16.49 4.80 -10.07
C PHE A 136 15.49 4.71 -11.23
N GLY A 137 14.60 3.71 -11.20
CA GLY A 137 13.42 3.67 -12.04
C GLY A 137 12.29 4.55 -11.51
N SER A 138 12.40 5.13 -10.32
CA SER A 138 11.47 6.15 -9.80
C SER A 138 11.95 7.56 -10.18
N VAL A 139 11.07 8.55 -10.10
CA VAL A 139 11.42 9.97 -10.31
C VAL A 139 11.20 10.76 -9.03
N ASN A 140 12.05 11.77 -8.80
CA ASN A 140 11.86 12.75 -7.73
C ASN A 140 11.20 14.02 -8.30
N LEU A 141 10.00 14.34 -7.80
CA LEU A 141 9.27 15.55 -8.13
C LEU A 141 9.59 16.63 -7.11
N THR A 142 10.15 17.75 -7.55
CA THR A 142 10.54 18.88 -6.70
C THR A 142 9.89 20.15 -7.20
N ARG A 143 9.35 20.96 -6.28
CA ARG A 143 8.81 22.28 -6.60
C ARG A 143 9.78 23.35 -6.14
N ASP A 144 10.23 24.19 -7.05
CA ASP A 144 10.99 25.38 -6.70
C ASP A 144 10.07 26.37 -5.95
N PRO A 145 10.38 26.74 -4.70
CA PRO A 145 9.55 27.66 -3.93
C PRO A 145 9.52 29.08 -4.53
N GLN A 146 10.54 29.50 -5.28
CA GLN A 146 10.63 30.84 -5.86
C GLN A 146 9.88 30.95 -7.19
N SER A 147 10.19 30.09 -8.15
CA SER A 147 9.57 30.12 -9.48
C SER A 147 8.24 29.35 -9.54
N GLY A 148 7.99 28.45 -8.60
CA GLY A 148 6.85 27.53 -8.63
C GLY A 148 6.97 26.40 -9.65
N VAL A 149 8.08 26.34 -10.40
CA VAL A 149 8.33 25.32 -11.42
C VAL A 149 8.50 23.95 -10.75
N ILE A 150 7.85 22.93 -11.32
CA ILE A 150 7.99 21.55 -10.87
C ILE A 150 9.01 20.85 -11.77
N SER A 151 10.10 20.37 -11.20
CA SER A 151 11.14 19.62 -11.90
C SER A 151 11.09 18.13 -11.54
N ILE A 152 11.36 17.31 -12.55
CA ILE A 152 11.37 15.84 -12.51
C ILE A 152 12.80 15.40 -12.78
N ARG A 153 13.37 14.63 -11.86
CA ARG A 153 14.76 14.15 -11.94
C ARG A 153 14.85 12.70 -11.48
N SER A 154 15.89 11.99 -11.93
CA SER A 154 16.23 10.71 -11.31
C SER A 154 16.72 10.93 -9.88
N PRO A 155 16.42 10.03 -8.93
CA PRO A 155 17.01 10.05 -7.59
C PRO A 155 18.49 9.59 -7.58
N ALA A 156 19.03 9.14 -8.71
CA ALA A 156 20.44 8.79 -8.82
C ALA A 156 21.36 9.98 -8.52
N PRO A 157 22.60 9.76 -8.00
CA PRO A 157 23.56 10.82 -7.73
C PRO A 157 23.88 11.71 -8.94
N TYR A 158 23.75 11.14 -10.16
CA TYR A 158 23.93 11.84 -11.43
C TYR A 158 22.71 11.54 -12.32
N SER A 159 21.78 12.49 -12.43
CA SER A 159 20.63 12.35 -13.34
C SER A 159 21.07 12.64 -14.78
N PRO A 160 20.91 11.70 -15.74
CA PRO A 160 21.32 11.92 -17.12
C PRO A 160 20.43 12.94 -17.84
N SER A 161 19.21 13.14 -17.36
CA SER A 161 18.23 14.09 -17.90
C SER A 161 17.41 14.72 -16.78
N ASN A 162 16.93 15.94 -16.99
CA ASN A 162 15.96 16.60 -16.12
C ASN A 162 14.82 17.14 -16.99
N ALA A 163 13.58 17.07 -16.50
CA ALA A 163 12.42 17.65 -17.17
C ALA A 163 11.67 18.61 -16.24
N THR A 164 10.92 19.54 -16.79
CA THR A 164 9.99 20.40 -16.07
C THR A 164 8.58 20.20 -16.58
N ILE A 165 7.61 20.26 -15.67
CA ILE A 165 6.20 20.17 -16.03
C ILE A 165 5.76 21.53 -16.57
N LEU A 166 5.28 21.54 -17.82
CA LEU A 166 4.84 22.72 -18.55
C LEU A 166 3.37 23.04 -18.27
N SER A 167 2.49 22.06 -18.45
CA SER A 167 1.04 22.24 -18.36
C SER A 167 0.31 20.93 -18.11
N LEU A 168 -0.95 21.04 -17.70
CA LEU A 168 -1.89 19.94 -17.63
C LEU A 168 -2.64 19.81 -18.97
N ILE A 169 -2.54 18.65 -19.63
CA ILE A 169 -3.18 18.39 -20.92
C ILE A 169 -4.58 17.82 -20.72
N LYS A 170 -4.71 16.79 -19.89
CA LYS A 170 -5.98 16.09 -19.67
C LYS A 170 -5.99 15.38 -18.34
N THR A 171 -7.15 15.32 -17.70
CA THR A 171 -7.37 14.54 -16.49
C THR A 171 -8.64 13.72 -16.64
N LEU A 172 -8.52 12.42 -16.45
CA LEU A 172 -9.62 11.52 -16.14
C LEU A 172 -9.53 11.19 -14.65
N PRO A 173 -10.36 11.81 -13.80
CA PRO A 173 -10.25 11.70 -12.35
C PRO A 173 -10.12 10.24 -11.88
N TYR A 174 -9.14 10.00 -11.00
CA TYR A 174 -8.82 8.69 -10.40
C TYR A 174 -8.34 7.60 -11.38
N ASN A 175 -8.17 7.93 -12.67
CA ASN A 175 -7.72 6.96 -13.66
C ASN A 175 -6.39 7.39 -14.28
N VAL A 176 -6.36 8.53 -14.97
CA VAL A 176 -5.14 9.03 -15.60
C VAL A 176 -5.07 10.55 -15.63
N THR A 177 -3.90 11.11 -15.37
CA THR A 177 -3.57 12.51 -15.69
C THR A 177 -2.47 12.57 -16.73
N ILE A 178 -2.54 13.50 -17.68
CA ILE A 178 -1.52 13.73 -18.70
C ILE A 178 -0.94 15.13 -18.51
N PHE A 179 0.37 15.21 -18.25
CA PHE A 179 1.12 16.45 -18.15
C PHE A 179 2.05 16.60 -19.35
N ALA A 180 2.21 17.82 -19.85
CA ALA A 180 3.26 18.13 -20.82
C ALA A 180 4.59 18.39 -20.08
N VAL A 181 5.69 17.83 -20.58
CA VAL A 181 7.06 18.07 -20.07
C VAL A 181 7.98 18.56 -21.17
N ASN A 182 9.03 19.30 -20.81
CA ASN A 182 9.90 20.00 -21.76
C ASN A 182 11.08 19.17 -22.32
N SER A 183 11.24 17.91 -21.93
CA SER A 183 12.34 17.05 -22.38
C SER A 183 12.00 15.58 -22.15
N LEU A 184 12.69 14.70 -22.88
CA LEU A 184 12.62 13.26 -22.64
C LEU A 184 13.39 12.89 -21.36
N LEU A 185 12.74 12.18 -20.46
CA LEU A 185 13.38 11.59 -19.29
C LEU A 185 14.12 10.30 -19.68
N ILE A 186 15.43 10.30 -19.47
CA ILE A 186 16.32 9.16 -19.66
C ILE A 186 16.59 8.52 -18.29
N PRO A 187 16.36 7.21 -18.12
CA PRO A 187 16.68 6.54 -16.86
C PRO A 187 18.19 6.37 -16.69
N TYR A 188 18.63 6.34 -15.44
CA TYR A 188 20.03 6.07 -15.12
C TYR A 188 20.40 4.64 -15.53
N GLY A 189 21.54 4.47 -16.19
CA GLY A 189 22.03 3.16 -16.62
C GLY A 189 21.26 2.55 -17.79
N LEU A 190 20.60 3.35 -18.64
CA LEU A 190 19.82 2.87 -19.79
C LEU A 190 20.61 1.86 -20.66
N ASP A 191 21.89 2.12 -20.95
CA ASP A 191 22.73 1.22 -21.75
C ASP A 191 22.94 -0.15 -21.07
N LEU A 192 23.02 -0.17 -19.74
CA LEU A 192 23.13 -1.40 -18.95
C LEU A 192 21.81 -2.19 -18.96
N MET A 193 20.68 -1.47 -18.95
CA MET A 193 19.34 -2.06 -19.01
C MET A 193 18.98 -2.58 -20.41
N ALA A 194 19.51 -1.93 -21.45
CA ALA A 194 19.26 -2.25 -22.86
C ALA A 194 20.04 -3.45 -23.39
N SER A 195 20.99 -4.00 -22.61
CA SER A 195 21.71 -5.21 -23.00
C SER A 195 20.75 -6.40 -23.05
N GLU A 196 20.37 -6.81 -24.27
CA GLU A 196 19.49 -7.95 -24.57
C GLU A 196 19.98 -9.29 -23.99
N THR A 197 21.20 -9.32 -23.42
CA THR A 197 21.77 -10.47 -22.72
C THR A 197 21.15 -10.72 -21.35
N ARG A 198 20.31 -9.83 -20.79
CA ARG A 198 19.59 -10.14 -19.55
C ARG A 198 18.40 -11.05 -19.93
N PRO A 199 18.45 -12.35 -19.61
CA PRO A 199 17.35 -13.25 -19.94
C PRO A 199 16.05 -12.71 -19.32
N ASN A 200 14.92 -12.92 -20.00
CA ASN A 200 13.59 -12.70 -19.43
C ASN A 200 13.62 -13.24 -18.01
N ILE A 201 13.61 -12.33 -17.03
CA ILE A 201 13.92 -12.67 -15.65
C ILE A 201 12.74 -13.49 -15.17
N VAL A 202 12.88 -14.82 -15.20
CA VAL A 202 12.10 -15.68 -14.30
C VAL A 202 12.39 -15.12 -12.92
N LEU A 203 11.39 -14.47 -12.34
CA LEU A 203 11.55 -13.72 -11.11
C LEU A 203 12.01 -14.69 -10.04
N ASN A 204 13.25 -14.57 -9.62
CA ASN A 204 13.68 -15.17 -8.37
C ASN A 204 13.48 -14.09 -7.30
N ILE A 205 12.49 -14.29 -6.43
CA ILE A 205 12.11 -13.32 -5.39
C ILE A 205 13.35 -12.90 -4.59
N THR A 206 14.21 -13.84 -4.20
CA THR A 206 15.44 -13.55 -3.46
C THR A 206 16.38 -12.65 -4.25
N ASN A 207 16.60 -12.92 -5.54
CA ASN A 207 17.44 -12.07 -6.38
C ASN A 207 16.84 -10.67 -6.58
N ALA A 208 15.51 -10.56 -6.71
CA ALA A 208 14.84 -9.27 -6.81
C ALA A 208 15.06 -8.41 -5.55
N LEU A 209 15.05 -9.05 -4.37
CA LEU A 209 15.32 -8.37 -3.11
C LEU A 209 16.78 -7.98 -2.92
N VAL A 210 17.72 -8.87 -3.26
CA VAL A 210 19.17 -8.59 -3.18
C VAL A 210 19.55 -7.42 -4.08
N ASN A 211 19.01 -7.35 -5.30
CA ASN A 211 19.26 -6.25 -6.23
C ASN A 211 18.64 -4.91 -5.78
N GLY A 212 17.66 -4.94 -4.86
CA GLY A 212 17.07 -3.74 -4.28
C GLY A 212 17.89 -3.11 -3.16
N HIS A 213 19.03 -3.72 -2.79
CA HIS A 213 20.05 -3.31 -1.79
C HIS A 213 19.59 -3.03 -0.34
N ASN A 214 18.33 -2.67 -0.09
CA ASN A 214 17.79 -2.31 1.22
C ASN A 214 16.90 -3.41 1.83
N PHE A 215 17.04 -4.65 1.36
CA PHE A 215 16.22 -5.80 1.76
C PHE A 215 17.06 -7.03 2.15
N ASN A 216 18.31 -6.83 2.57
CA ASN A 216 19.25 -7.91 2.85
C ASN A 216 18.78 -8.81 4.00
N VAL A 217 18.20 -8.21 5.04
CA VAL A 217 17.68 -8.94 6.21
C VAL A 217 16.50 -9.80 5.80
N ALA A 218 15.55 -9.24 5.05
CA ALA A 218 14.39 -9.97 4.56
C ALA A 218 14.80 -11.11 3.60
N ALA A 219 15.70 -10.84 2.64
CA ALA A 219 16.21 -11.85 1.72
C ALA A 219 16.87 -13.02 2.47
N SER A 220 17.65 -12.72 3.51
CA SER A 220 18.28 -13.73 4.37
C SER A 220 17.26 -14.56 5.16
N MET A 221 16.22 -13.93 5.69
CA MET A 221 15.15 -14.63 6.41
C MET A 221 14.32 -15.55 5.49
N LEU A 222 14.05 -15.10 4.26
CA LEU A 222 13.35 -15.91 3.26
C LEU A 222 14.19 -17.12 2.84
N ALA A 223 15.48 -16.92 2.57
CA ALA A 223 16.40 -18.01 2.25
C ALA A 223 16.53 -19.03 3.40
N ALA A 224 16.63 -18.56 4.65
CA ALA A 224 16.81 -19.43 5.81
C ALA A 224 15.55 -20.20 6.22
N SER A 225 14.36 -19.69 5.90
CA SER A 225 13.09 -20.32 6.29
C SER A 225 12.57 -21.34 5.28
N GLY A 226 13.00 -21.28 4.01
CA GLY A 226 12.52 -22.17 2.95
C GLY A 226 11.06 -21.94 2.57
N VAL A 227 10.46 -20.79 2.91
CA VAL A 227 9.08 -20.46 2.51
C VAL A 227 8.99 -19.96 1.06
N VAL A 228 10.12 -19.69 0.41
CA VAL A 228 10.18 -19.18 -0.96
C VAL A 228 9.50 -20.14 -1.93
N GLN A 229 9.68 -21.46 -1.76
CA GLN A 229 9.02 -22.46 -2.60
C GLN A 229 7.49 -22.42 -2.47
N GLU A 230 6.97 -22.07 -1.29
CA GLU A 230 5.53 -21.89 -1.10
C GLU A 230 5.03 -20.62 -1.79
N PHE A 231 5.83 -19.55 -1.78
CA PHE A 231 5.47 -18.31 -2.48
C PHE A 231 5.46 -18.54 -4.00
N GLU A 232 6.51 -19.17 -4.53
CA GLU A 232 6.62 -19.53 -5.95
C GLU A 232 5.48 -20.47 -6.41
N ALA A 233 5.00 -21.35 -5.55
CA ALA A 233 3.85 -22.21 -5.85
C ALA A 233 2.55 -21.41 -6.02
N ASP A 234 2.33 -20.39 -5.18
CA ASP A 234 1.15 -19.53 -5.22
C ASP A 234 1.14 -18.53 -6.38
N GLU A 235 2.31 -18.23 -6.96
CA GLU A 235 2.42 -17.41 -8.18
C GLU A 235 1.60 -18.00 -9.34
N GLY A 236 1.47 -19.33 -9.39
CA GLY A 236 0.69 -20.05 -10.42
C GLY A 236 -0.83 -19.91 -10.27
N GLY A 237 -1.30 -19.34 -9.15
CA GLY A 237 -2.73 -19.11 -8.87
C GLY A 237 -3.21 -17.74 -9.36
N ALA A 238 -3.74 -16.94 -8.43
CA ALA A 238 -4.13 -15.55 -8.69
C ALA A 238 -2.95 -14.56 -8.63
N GLY A 239 -1.72 -15.10 -8.54
CA GLY A 239 -0.52 -14.34 -8.26
C GLY A 239 -0.36 -13.95 -6.79
N ILE A 240 0.71 -13.21 -6.50
CA ILE A 240 1.07 -12.85 -5.13
C ILE A 240 1.50 -11.38 -5.04
N THR A 241 1.29 -10.81 -3.85
CA THR A 241 1.79 -9.47 -3.50
C THR A 241 2.58 -9.54 -2.21
N LEU A 242 3.87 -9.22 -2.27
CA LEU A 242 4.79 -9.24 -1.13
C LEU A 242 4.99 -7.83 -0.58
N PHE A 243 4.86 -7.68 0.73
CA PHE A 243 5.22 -6.48 1.47
C PHE A 243 6.51 -6.72 2.24
N VAL A 244 7.64 -6.25 1.72
CA VAL A 244 8.96 -6.58 2.25
C VAL A 244 9.49 -5.43 3.11
N PRO A 245 9.74 -5.62 4.41
CA PRO A 245 10.29 -4.57 5.24
C PRO A 245 11.71 -4.21 4.78
N VAL A 246 12.01 -2.91 4.71
CA VAL A 246 13.39 -2.44 4.48
C VAL A 246 14.29 -2.81 5.66
N ASP A 247 15.60 -2.86 5.45
CA ASP A 247 16.56 -3.24 6.50
C ASP A 247 16.43 -2.34 7.76
N ASP A 248 16.19 -1.03 7.58
CA ASP A 248 15.92 -0.08 8.68
C ASP A 248 14.68 -0.47 9.50
N ALA A 249 13.65 -1.05 8.87
CA ALA A 249 12.44 -1.49 9.56
C ALA A 249 12.72 -2.62 10.56
N PHE A 250 13.74 -3.45 10.30
CA PHE A 250 14.20 -4.47 11.24
C PHE A 250 15.03 -3.87 12.36
N ALA A 251 15.82 -2.82 12.09
CA ALA A 251 16.58 -2.09 13.10
C ALA A 251 15.67 -1.35 14.10
N ASP A 252 14.53 -0.84 13.62
CA ASP A 252 13.55 -0.09 14.41
C ASP A 252 12.57 -0.96 15.22
N LEU A 253 12.76 -2.29 15.24
CA LEU A 253 11.89 -3.20 15.98
C LEU A 253 11.97 -2.93 17.51
N PRO A 254 10.83 -2.80 18.21
CA PRO A 254 10.84 -2.65 19.66
C PRO A 254 11.51 -3.85 20.34
N PRO A 255 12.28 -3.64 21.44
CA PRO A 255 12.92 -4.74 22.17
C PRO A 255 11.96 -5.82 22.69
N SER A 256 10.67 -5.48 22.84
CA SER A 256 9.62 -6.41 23.25
C SER A 256 9.22 -7.41 22.14
N VAL A 257 9.59 -7.15 20.89
CA VAL A 257 9.30 -7.99 19.72
C VAL A 257 10.45 -8.94 19.49
N ALA A 258 10.34 -10.14 20.08
CA ALA A 258 11.38 -11.15 19.99
C ALA A 258 11.28 -11.99 18.70
N LEU A 259 11.23 -11.33 17.53
CA LEU A 259 11.12 -11.99 16.22
C LEU A 259 12.21 -13.04 16.01
N GLN A 260 13.43 -12.74 16.45
CA GLN A 260 14.57 -13.65 16.34
C GLN A 260 14.51 -14.84 17.30
N SER A 261 13.80 -14.73 18.44
CA SER A 261 13.65 -15.84 19.39
C SER A 261 12.45 -16.73 19.07
N LEU A 262 11.66 -16.40 18.05
CA LEU A 262 10.54 -17.25 17.65
C LEU A 262 11.04 -18.60 17.12
N PRO A 263 10.33 -19.69 17.43
CA PRO A 263 10.48 -20.97 16.75
C PRO A 263 10.36 -20.85 15.22
N ALA A 264 10.99 -21.77 14.49
CA ALA A 264 11.06 -21.71 13.02
C ALA A 264 9.67 -21.70 12.34
N ASP A 265 8.72 -22.47 12.86
CA ASP A 265 7.32 -22.50 12.44
C ASP A 265 6.66 -21.12 12.59
N LYS A 266 6.83 -20.46 13.74
CA LYS A 266 6.28 -19.12 13.95
C LYS A 266 6.96 -18.07 13.08
N LYS A 267 8.27 -18.18 12.83
CA LYS A 267 8.97 -17.29 11.90
C LYS A 267 8.42 -17.44 10.48
N ALA A 268 8.18 -18.66 10.02
CA ALA A 268 7.57 -18.93 8.72
C ALA A 268 6.19 -18.29 8.61
N VAL A 269 5.35 -18.40 9.65
CA VAL A 269 4.03 -17.74 9.68
C VAL A 269 4.15 -16.22 9.60
N VAL A 270 5.12 -15.61 10.30
CA VAL A 270 5.36 -14.16 10.19
C VAL A 270 5.76 -13.79 8.77
N LEU A 271 6.60 -14.57 8.08
CA LEU A 271 6.96 -14.31 6.69
C LEU A 271 5.75 -14.45 5.75
N LYS A 272 4.93 -15.49 5.92
CA LYS A 272 3.68 -15.69 5.17
C LYS A 272 2.67 -14.55 5.38
N PHE A 273 2.66 -13.93 6.56
CA PHE A 273 1.81 -12.77 6.85
C PHE A 273 2.18 -11.51 6.05
N HIS A 274 3.39 -11.46 5.47
CA HIS A 274 3.80 -10.36 4.61
C HIS A 274 3.35 -10.55 3.15
N VAL A 275 2.65 -11.63 2.81
CA VAL A 275 2.30 -11.98 1.44
C VAL A 275 0.79 -12.14 1.29
N LEU A 276 0.21 -11.48 0.29
CA LEU A 276 -1.17 -11.68 -0.15
C LEU A 276 -1.24 -12.76 -1.23
N HIS A 277 -2.30 -13.56 -1.21
CA HIS A 277 -2.59 -14.62 -2.18
C HIS A 277 -3.20 -14.10 -3.49
N SER A 278 -2.91 -12.86 -3.87
CA SER A 278 -3.39 -12.26 -5.12
C SER A 278 -2.43 -11.17 -5.57
N TYR A 279 -2.27 -11.05 -6.89
CA TYR A 279 -1.54 -9.94 -7.49
C TYR A 279 -2.35 -8.64 -7.39
N TYR A 280 -1.78 -7.65 -6.71
CA TYR A 280 -2.32 -6.30 -6.60
C TYR A 280 -1.25 -5.29 -7.02
N PRO A 281 -1.38 -4.64 -8.19
CA PRO A 281 -0.50 -3.55 -8.55
C PRO A 281 -0.75 -2.34 -7.65
N LEU A 282 0.21 -1.40 -7.61
CA LEU A 282 0.17 -0.26 -6.67
C LEU A 282 -1.14 0.54 -6.74
N GLY A 283 -1.62 0.84 -7.96
CA GLY A 283 -2.87 1.59 -8.17
C GLY A 283 -4.13 0.86 -7.67
N SER A 284 -4.12 -0.47 -7.67
CA SER A 284 -5.20 -1.28 -7.09
C SER A 284 -5.16 -1.23 -5.57
N LEU A 285 -3.97 -1.27 -4.95
CA LEU A 285 -3.78 -1.11 -3.51
C LEU A 285 -4.24 0.27 -3.01
N GLU A 286 -4.11 1.30 -3.85
CA GLU A 286 -4.62 2.65 -3.57
C GLU A 286 -6.14 2.78 -3.64
N SER A 287 -6.81 1.85 -4.35
CA SER A 287 -8.25 1.89 -4.65
C SER A 287 -9.01 0.75 -3.98
N VAL A 288 -8.42 0.11 -2.97
CA VAL A 288 -8.97 -1.07 -2.30
C VAL A 288 -10.33 -0.75 -1.66
N VAL A 289 -11.36 -1.46 -2.11
CA VAL A 289 -12.73 -1.32 -1.60
C VAL A 289 -12.94 -2.10 -0.30
N ASN A 290 -12.30 -3.27 -0.18
CA ASN A 290 -12.32 -4.08 1.03
C ASN A 290 -10.96 -4.00 1.74
N PRO A 291 -10.84 -3.28 2.87
CA PRO A 291 -9.55 -3.09 3.51
C PRO A 291 -8.94 -4.40 4.03
N PHE A 292 -9.75 -5.42 4.35
CA PHE A 292 -9.27 -6.68 4.91
C PHE A 292 -8.85 -7.66 3.81
N GLN A 293 -7.54 -7.86 3.70
CA GLN A 293 -6.94 -8.75 2.72
C GLN A 293 -6.38 -10.01 3.42
N PRO A 294 -6.76 -11.22 2.97
CA PRO A 294 -6.18 -12.46 3.49
C PRO A 294 -4.71 -12.59 3.07
N THR A 295 -3.89 -13.11 3.97
CA THR A 295 -2.47 -13.39 3.69
C THR A 295 -2.25 -14.88 3.50
N LEU A 296 -1.05 -15.29 3.06
CA LEU A 296 -0.67 -16.70 3.05
C LEU A 296 -0.70 -17.33 4.45
N ALA A 297 -0.50 -16.53 5.50
CA ALA A 297 -0.66 -17.00 6.88
C ALA A 297 -2.14 -17.24 7.24
N THR A 298 -3.09 -16.50 6.65
CA THR A 298 -4.53 -16.75 6.83
C THR A 298 -4.92 -18.13 6.31
N GLU A 299 -4.37 -18.55 5.17
CA GLU A 299 -4.66 -19.87 4.61
C GLU A 299 -4.13 -20.99 5.51
N ALA A 300 -2.90 -20.86 6.01
CA ALA A 300 -2.30 -21.84 6.89
C ALA A 300 -2.95 -21.93 8.28
N MET A 301 -3.45 -20.80 8.81
CA MET A 301 -3.90 -20.70 10.21
C MET A 301 -5.42 -20.62 10.38
N GLY A 302 -6.17 -20.38 9.31
CA GLY A 302 -7.63 -20.32 9.29
C GLY A 302 -8.20 -18.93 8.95
N ALA A 303 -9.39 -18.96 8.36
CA ALA A 303 -10.09 -17.76 7.90
C ALA A 303 -10.34 -16.75 9.03
N GLY A 304 -10.07 -15.46 8.75
CA GLY A 304 -10.30 -14.34 9.68
C GLY A 304 -9.15 -14.02 10.62
N SER A 305 -8.12 -14.86 10.67
CA SER A 305 -6.86 -14.59 11.36
C SER A 305 -5.78 -14.16 10.36
N PHE A 306 -4.76 -13.44 10.83
CA PHE A 306 -3.62 -13.05 9.98
C PHE A 306 -4.01 -12.22 8.75
N THR A 307 -5.03 -11.37 8.84
CA THR A 307 -5.41 -10.45 7.75
C THR A 307 -4.71 -9.11 7.85
N LEU A 308 -4.48 -8.45 6.72
CA LEU A 308 -3.95 -7.09 6.65
C LEU A 308 -5.07 -6.09 6.39
N ASN A 309 -5.02 -4.93 7.04
CA ASN A 309 -5.90 -3.80 6.74
C ASN A 309 -5.17 -2.79 5.86
N ILE A 310 -5.54 -2.71 4.59
CA ILE A 310 -4.94 -1.83 3.59
C ILE A 310 -5.84 -0.62 3.35
N SER A 311 -5.26 0.58 3.45
CA SER A 311 -5.97 1.85 3.29
C SER A 311 -5.09 2.90 2.65
N ARG A 312 -5.67 3.99 2.14
CA ARG A 312 -4.92 5.14 1.63
C ARG A 312 -4.77 6.21 2.72
N VAL A 313 -3.53 6.57 3.06
CA VAL A 313 -3.22 7.62 4.04
C VAL A 313 -2.20 8.58 3.43
N ASN A 314 -2.50 9.87 3.41
CA ASN A 314 -1.62 10.94 2.91
C ASN A 314 -1.10 10.70 1.47
N GLY A 315 -1.91 10.07 0.61
CA GLY A 315 -1.52 9.79 -0.78
C GLY A 315 -0.50 8.66 -0.93
N SER A 316 -0.31 7.84 0.10
CA SER A 316 0.41 6.56 0.03
C SER A 316 -0.48 5.44 0.58
N VAL A 317 -0.12 4.19 0.31
CA VAL A 317 -0.78 3.00 0.85
C VAL A 317 -0.24 2.72 2.26
N ALA A 318 -1.16 2.62 3.22
CA ALA A 318 -0.90 2.26 4.60
C ALA A 318 -1.44 0.86 4.90
N ILE A 319 -0.63 0.07 5.61
CA ILE A 319 -0.92 -1.31 5.99
C ILE A 319 -0.96 -1.37 7.51
N ASN A 320 -2.13 -1.66 8.06
CA ASN A 320 -2.37 -1.77 9.49
C ASN A 320 -2.57 -3.24 9.88
N THR A 321 -1.82 -3.67 10.88
CA THR A 321 -1.83 -5.04 11.43
C THR A 321 -2.61 -5.15 12.74
N GLY A 322 -3.05 -4.02 13.29
CA GLY A 322 -3.57 -3.88 14.65
C GLY A 322 -2.49 -3.65 15.71
N ILE A 323 -1.22 -3.94 15.41
CA ILE A 323 -0.05 -3.71 16.28
C ILE A 323 0.82 -2.57 15.75
N VAL A 324 1.04 -2.57 14.43
CA VAL A 324 1.83 -1.57 13.71
C VAL A 324 1.07 -1.05 12.49
N GLN A 325 1.36 0.21 12.15
CA GLN A 325 0.98 0.82 10.88
C GLN A 325 2.24 1.07 10.05
N ALA A 326 2.35 0.34 8.94
CA ALA A 326 3.40 0.47 7.94
C ALA A 326 2.90 1.28 6.74
N SER A 327 3.82 1.81 5.94
CA SER A 327 3.55 2.49 4.68
C SER A 327 4.42 1.90 3.59
N ILE A 328 3.93 1.86 2.35
CA ILE A 328 4.77 1.50 1.20
C ILE A 328 5.82 2.61 0.98
N THR A 329 7.09 2.23 0.97
CA THR A 329 8.24 3.13 0.79
C THR A 329 8.71 3.18 -0.66
N GLN A 330 8.67 2.03 -1.34
CA GLN A 330 9.11 1.87 -2.73
C GLN A 330 8.47 0.65 -3.38
N THR A 331 8.45 0.63 -4.72
CA THR A 331 8.09 -0.55 -5.50
C THR A 331 9.36 -1.23 -5.98
N VAL A 332 9.53 -2.51 -5.67
CA VAL A 332 10.73 -3.29 -6.03
C VAL A 332 10.51 -4.01 -7.36
N PHE A 333 9.35 -4.62 -7.51
CA PHE A 333 8.92 -5.35 -8.70
C PHE A 333 7.39 -5.31 -8.77
N ASP A 334 6.80 -5.20 -9.95
CA ASP A 334 5.33 -5.22 -10.11
C ASP A 334 5.02 -5.61 -11.56
N GLN A 335 4.93 -6.93 -11.79
CA GLN A 335 4.58 -7.54 -13.07
C GLN A 335 3.71 -8.77 -12.79
N ASN A 336 2.53 -8.84 -13.38
CA ASN A 336 1.63 -9.98 -13.24
C ASN A 336 2.39 -11.32 -13.52
N PRO A 337 2.42 -12.29 -12.60
CA PRO A 337 1.57 -12.44 -11.41
C PRO A 337 2.20 -12.04 -10.07
N VAL A 338 3.30 -11.27 -10.05
CA VAL A 338 4.03 -10.92 -8.81
C VAL A 338 4.21 -9.41 -8.62
N ALA A 339 3.82 -8.93 -7.44
CA ALA A 339 4.16 -7.58 -6.98
C ALA A 339 4.97 -7.64 -5.68
N ILE A 340 6.01 -6.80 -5.57
CA ILE A 340 6.90 -6.68 -4.42
C ILE A 340 7.02 -5.20 -4.07
N PHE A 341 6.58 -4.84 -2.87
CA PHE A 341 6.62 -3.49 -2.34
C PHE A 341 7.48 -3.44 -1.07
N GLY A 342 8.38 -2.47 -1.00
CA GLY A 342 9.09 -2.15 0.23
C GLY A 342 8.17 -1.47 1.23
N VAL A 343 8.26 -1.83 2.52
CA VAL A 343 7.46 -1.22 3.59
C VAL A 343 8.32 -0.69 4.73
N SER A 344 7.82 0.36 5.39
CA SER A 344 8.54 1.09 6.44
C SER A 344 8.62 0.39 7.80
N LYS A 345 7.83 -0.66 8.03
CA LYS A 345 7.82 -1.43 9.29
C LYS A 345 7.63 -2.91 9.01
N VAL A 346 8.21 -3.76 9.87
CA VAL A 346 7.92 -5.20 9.88
C VAL A 346 6.46 -5.41 10.28
N LEU A 347 5.70 -6.15 9.48
CA LEU A 347 4.30 -6.43 9.75
C LEU A 347 4.21 -7.51 10.83
N LEU A 348 3.62 -7.15 11.97
CA LEU A 348 3.53 -8.03 13.14
C LEU A 348 2.12 -8.61 13.27
N PRO A 349 1.92 -9.93 13.08
CA PRO A 349 0.62 -10.56 13.31
C PRO A 349 0.18 -10.37 14.76
N ARG A 350 -1.02 -9.83 14.96
CA ARG A 350 -1.63 -9.69 16.29
C ARG A 350 -1.81 -11.03 17.01
N GLU A 351 -1.96 -12.12 16.27
CA GLU A 351 -2.14 -13.47 16.81
C GLU A 351 -0.85 -14.01 17.46
N ILE A 352 0.31 -13.49 17.07
CA ILE A 352 1.62 -13.88 17.63
C ILE A 352 2.13 -12.83 18.62
N PHE A 353 1.94 -11.54 18.32
CA PHE A 353 2.53 -10.43 19.06
C PHE A 353 1.52 -9.62 19.89
N GLY A 354 0.22 -9.83 19.70
CA GLY A 354 -0.83 -9.17 20.48
C GLY A 354 -0.92 -9.78 21.88
N ARG A 355 -0.41 -9.07 22.88
CA ARG A 355 -0.63 -9.41 24.30
C ARG A 355 -2.07 -9.12 24.68
N ASN A 356 -2.86 -10.16 24.89
CA ASN A 356 -4.00 -10.09 25.81
C ASN A 356 -3.42 -9.98 27.24
N PRO A 357 -3.72 -8.93 28.03
CA PRO A 357 -3.75 -9.13 29.47
C PRO A 357 -4.89 -10.12 29.73
N ILE A 358 -4.68 -11.06 30.65
CA ILE A 358 -5.59 -12.14 31.08
C ILE A 358 -5.21 -13.52 30.46
N VAL A 359 -4.82 -14.42 31.38
CA VAL A 359 -4.60 -15.87 31.28
C VAL A 359 -3.12 -16.33 31.24
N SER A 360 -2.75 -17.08 32.29
CA SER A 360 -1.55 -17.91 32.47
C SER A 360 -0.31 -17.33 33.15
N ALA A 361 -0.49 -16.83 34.38
CA ALA A 361 0.46 -17.14 35.45
C ALA A 361 -0.12 -18.30 36.26
N LYS A 362 0.20 -19.54 35.86
CA LYS A 362 -0.02 -20.73 36.69
C LYS A 362 1.37 -21.24 37.07
N PRO A 363 1.87 -20.99 38.29
CA PRO A 363 3.09 -21.64 38.75
C PRO A 363 2.76 -23.09 39.09
N LEU A 364 3.45 -23.98 38.39
CA LEU A 364 3.58 -25.40 38.72
C LEU A 364 4.61 -25.50 39.85
N ASP A 365 4.25 -26.05 41.01
CA ASP A 365 4.99 -27.10 41.76
C ASP A 365 4.65 -27.13 43.26
N ASN A 366 4.02 -28.25 43.65
CA ASN A 366 4.36 -29.12 44.78
C ASN A 366 4.53 -28.53 46.21
N ALA A 367 3.52 -28.73 47.06
CA ALA A 367 3.64 -29.51 48.32
C ALA A 367 2.31 -29.51 49.13
N PRO A 368 1.95 -30.58 49.87
CA PRO A 368 0.61 -30.83 50.42
C PRO A 368 0.41 -30.28 51.86
N PRO A 369 -0.85 -30.09 52.31
CA PRO A 369 -1.15 -29.40 53.57
C PRO A 369 -1.25 -30.37 54.77
N PRO A 370 -1.12 -29.85 56.00
CA PRO A 370 -1.71 -30.52 57.17
C PRO A 370 -2.66 -29.59 57.96
N ASP A 371 -3.93 -29.99 57.93
CA ASP A 371 -4.92 -30.16 58.99
C ASP A 371 -4.82 -29.45 60.36
N ASP A 372 -5.98 -28.88 60.70
CA ASP A 372 -6.76 -28.98 61.95
C ASP A 372 -6.38 -28.24 63.25
N ASP A 373 -7.49 -27.77 63.86
CA ASP A 373 -7.75 -27.49 65.28
C ASP A 373 -7.66 -26.05 65.85
N ALA A 374 -8.80 -25.35 65.69
CA ALA A 374 -9.76 -25.01 66.76
C ALA A 374 -9.46 -23.91 67.83
N LEU A 375 -10.42 -22.96 67.90
CA LEU A 375 -10.99 -22.23 69.07
C LEU A 375 -10.41 -20.85 69.52
N SER A 376 -11.06 -19.79 69.02
CA SER A 376 -11.72 -18.58 69.62
C SER A 376 -11.45 -18.10 71.09
N PRO A 377 -12.00 -16.93 71.54
CA PRO A 377 -11.34 -15.63 71.72
C PRO A 377 -11.49 -15.08 73.18
N GLU A 378 -11.22 -13.78 73.43
CA GLU A 378 -12.05 -12.84 74.26
C GLU A 378 -11.27 -11.75 75.06
N ASN A 379 -11.92 -10.57 75.15
CA ASN A 379 -11.76 -9.41 76.08
C ASN A 379 -10.67 -8.34 75.85
N SER A 380 -10.89 -7.01 75.99
CA SER A 380 -12.05 -6.08 76.10
C SER A 380 -11.48 -4.65 76.43
N PRO A 381 -12.26 -3.54 76.47
CA PRO A 381 -11.93 -2.23 75.84
C PRO A 381 -11.91 -0.97 76.75
N GLY A 382 -11.73 0.23 76.16
CA GLY A 382 -12.06 1.59 76.67
C GLY A 382 -11.32 2.71 75.89
N PHE A 383 -11.80 3.93 75.63
CA PHE A 383 -13.02 4.68 75.96
C PHE A 383 -13.07 5.99 75.09
N ASP A 384 -14.28 6.33 74.63
CA ASP A 384 -14.93 7.52 74.01
C ASP A 384 -14.28 8.91 73.78
N GLY A 385 -14.74 9.61 72.71
CA GLY A 385 -14.80 11.08 72.60
C GLY A 385 -14.92 11.69 71.17
N GLN A 386 -16.11 12.13 70.75
CA GLN A 386 -16.56 12.59 69.41
C GLN A 386 -16.67 14.17 69.30
N PRO A 387 -16.93 14.83 68.13
CA PRO A 387 -15.98 15.46 67.19
C PRO A 387 -16.10 17.04 67.15
N SER A 388 -15.74 17.64 66.01
CA SER A 388 -16.18 18.94 65.46
C SER A 388 -15.30 20.19 65.64
N HIS A 389 -15.24 20.96 64.54
CA HIS A 389 -14.92 22.38 64.38
C HIS A 389 -13.48 22.84 64.03
N LEU A 390 -13.39 23.36 62.79
CA LEU A 390 -12.82 24.66 62.40
C LEU A 390 -11.29 24.81 62.26
N SER A 391 -10.80 24.90 61.01
CA SER A 391 -10.52 26.19 60.34
C SER A 391 -9.55 26.09 59.16
N SER A 392 -9.95 26.76 58.08
CA SER A 392 -9.37 26.99 56.73
C SER A 392 -8.21 28.04 56.75
N PRO A 393 -7.77 28.77 55.66
CA PRO A 393 -8.12 28.80 54.20
C PRO A 393 -6.87 29.13 53.26
N PRO A 394 -6.95 29.83 52.07
CA PRO A 394 -7.33 29.34 50.73
C PRO A 394 -6.42 29.85 49.54
N GLY A 395 -6.70 29.41 48.29
CA GLY A 395 -6.62 30.28 47.10
C GLY A 395 -5.94 29.74 45.82
N PHE A 396 -6.73 29.35 44.81
CA PHE A 396 -6.91 30.00 43.48
C PHE A 396 -7.37 28.99 42.41
N ARG A 397 -8.57 29.23 41.87
CA ARG A 397 -9.20 28.62 40.68
C ARG A 397 -9.52 29.75 39.72
N GLU A 398 -9.49 29.46 38.42
CA GLU A 398 -10.24 30.21 37.41
C GLU A 398 -10.97 29.23 36.49
N ASP A 399 -12.26 29.51 36.29
CA ASP A 399 -13.27 28.72 35.59
C ASP A 399 -13.39 29.15 34.13
N VAL A 400 -13.81 28.24 33.23
CA VAL A 400 -14.79 28.56 32.18
C VAL A 400 -15.77 27.38 32.01
N ARG A 401 -17.06 27.70 32.19
CA ARG A 401 -18.26 26.87 32.06
C ARG A 401 -19.03 27.31 30.82
N SER A 402 -19.64 26.37 30.09
CA SER A 402 -20.98 26.47 29.48
C SER A 402 -21.35 25.08 28.93
N HIS A 403 -22.32 24.37 29.52
CA HIS A 403 -23.76 24.31 29.14
C HIS A 403 -24.02 23.57 27.81
N ALA A 404 -25.02 22.71 27.63
CA ALA A 404 -26.02 22.03 28.47
C ALA A 404 -26.83 21.10 27.53
N GLY A 405 -27.37 19.98 28.04
CA GLY A 405 -28.48 19.20 27.46
C GLY A 405 -28.12 18.31 26.27
N GLY A 406 -28.48 17.02 26.17
CA GLY A 406 -29.54 16.29 26.85
C GLY A 406 -30.44 15.64 25.80
N SER A 407 -30.35 14.31 25.71
CA SER A 407 -31.37 13.38 25.18
C SER A 407 -31.64 13.33 23.66
N GLY A 408 -31.57 12.11 23.12
CA GLY A 408 -32.50 11.65 22.09
C GLY A 408 -31.90 11.10 20.80
N GLY A 409 -32.13 9.80 20.56
CA GLY A 409 -32.57 9.35 19.24
C GLY A 409 -31.52 8.75 18.31
N SER A 410 -31.43 7.44 18.37
CA SER A 410 -31.06 6.55 17.27
C SER A 410 -31.66 7.02 15.93
N LEU A 411 -30.81 7.31 14.93
CA LEU A 411 -31.27 7.46 13.54
C LEU A 411 -30.44 6.58 12.61
N ASN A 412 -31.14 5.64 12.00
CA ASN A 412 -30.70 4.74 10.95
C ASN A 412 -30.12 5.54 9.77
N PHE A 413 -28.93 5.12 9.31
CA PHE A 413 -28.29 5.60 8.10
C PHE A 413 -29.09 5.12 6.87
N VAL A 414 -29.99 5.97 6.38
CA VAL A 414 -30.54 5.89 5.02
C VAL A 414 -29.82 6.96 4.21
N VAL A 415 -28.79 6.55 3.46
CA VAL A 415 -28.12 7.36 2.42
C VAL A 415 -28.36 6.63 1.10
N LEU A 416 -29.47 6.95 0.44
CA LEU A 416 -29.59 7.95 -0.64
C LEU A 416 -29.08 7.41 -2.00
N LEU A 417 -29.96 6.67 -2.67
CA LEU A 417 -29.98 6.53 -4.13
C LEU A 417 -30.26 7.92 -4.74
N CYS A 418 -29.28 8.52 -5.43
CA CYS A 418 -29.53 9.76 -6.18
C CYS A 418 -28.62 10.03 -7.39
N CYS A 419 -28.14 9.00 -8.12
CA CYS A 419 -27.22 9.21 -9.25
C CYS A 419 -27.60 8.55 -10.60
N ILE A 420 -28.86 8.15 -10.83
CA ILE A 420 -29.24 7.46 -12.10
C ILE A 420 -30.09 8.36 -13.05
N GLY A 421 -30.33 9.64 -12.71
CA GLY A 421 -31.30 10.48 -13.43
C GLY A 421 -30.80 11.42 -14.54
N LEU A 422 -29.50 11.46 -14.90
CA LEU A 422 -28.95 12.61 -15.66
C LEU A 422 -28.17 12.29 -16.95
N TYR A 423 -28.37 11.12 -17.57
CA TYR A 423 -27.68 10.75 -18.83
C TYR A 423 -28.60 10.53 -20.05
N PHE A 424 -29.81 11.08 -20.04
CA PHE A 424 -30.63 11.25 -21.24
C PHE A 424 -30.97 12.72 -21.39
N VAL A 425 -30.22 13.43 -22.24
CA VAL A 425 -30.54 14.64 -23.02
C VAL A 425 -29.19 15.28 -23.40
N VAL A 426 -28.77 15.03 -24.65
CA VAL A 426 -28.02 15.85 -25.63
C VAL A 426 -27.42 14.90 -26.66
#